data_AF-A0A7J3IFT1-F1
#
_entry.id   AF-A0A7J3IFT1-F1
#
_cell.length_a   1.000
_cell.length_b   1.000
_cell.length_c   1.000
_cell.angle_alpha   90.00
_cell.angle_beta   90.00
_cell.angle_gamma   90.00
#
_symmetry.space_group_name_H-M   'P 1'
#
loop_
_entity.id
_entity.type
_entity.pdbx_description
1 polymer ?
#
loop_
_entity_poly.entity_id
_entity_poly.type
_entity_poly.pdbx_seq_one_letter_code
_entity_poly.pdbx_strand_id
1 'polypeptide(L)' 'MAESLTYPIRPEVVRAYYRQGYRFAGRHLHSAVKICQWTKESLRSNRVCYKELWYPPVQSHRCMQMTPYFG' A
#
# COMPACT_ATOMS: atom_id res chain seq x y z
N MET A 1 2.10 -11.77 -31.57
CA MET A 1 3.15 -10.83 -31.13
C MET A 1 3.05 -10.74 -29.62
N ALA A 2 3.77 -11.62 -28.93
CA ALA A 2 3.84 -11.64 -27.48
C ALA A 2 4.93 -10.64 -27.08
N GLU A 3 4.55 -9.38 -26.90
CA GLU A 3 5.40 -8.43 -26.19
C GLU A 3 5.62 -9.02 -24.81
N SER A 4 6.86 -9.43 -24.55
CA SER A 4 7.32 -9.92 -23.27
C SER A 4 6.99 -8.88 -22.21
N LEU A 5 5.87 -9.07 -21.52
CA LEU A 5 5.55 -8.41 -20.26
C LEU A 5 6.65 -8.82 -19.28
N THR A 6 7.74 -8.06 -19.27
CA THR A 6 8.73 -8.05 -18.20
C THR A 6 8.02 -7.54 -16.97
N TYR A 7 7.33 -8.45 -16.28
CA TYR A 7 6.93 -8.25 -14.90
C TYR A 7 8.23 -8.23 -14.10
N PRO A 8 8.65 -7.08 -13.52
CA PRO A 8 9.84 -7.03 -12.67
C PRO A 8 9.70 -7.95 -11.44
N ILE A 9 8.46 -8.29 -11.08
CA ILE A 9 8.11 -9.09 -9.92
C ILE A 9 7.44 -10.39 -10.35
N ARG A 10 7.92 -11.52 -9.82
CA ARG A 10 7.35 -12.85 -10.10
C ARG A 10 5.86 -12.91 -9.73
N PRO A 11 4.98 -13.52 -10.57
CA PRO A 11 3.53 -13.56 -10.32
C PRO A 11 3.13 -14.19 -8.97
N GLU A 12 3.91 -15.14 -8.48
CA GLU A 12 3.71 -15.76 -7.16
C GLU A 12 3.87 -14.77 -6.00
N VAL A 13 4.83 -13.85 -6.11
CA VAL A 13 5.10 -12.80 -5.12
C VAL A 13 3.93 -11.82 -5.10
N VAL A 14 3.48 -11.40 -6.29
CA VAL A 14 2.29 -10.56 -6.44
C VAL A 14 1.09 -11.21 -5.73
N ARG A 15 0.81 -12.49 -5.99
CA ARG A 15 -0.29 -13.22 -5.33
C ARG A 15 -0.15 -13.27 -3.80
N ALA A 16 1.06 -13.48 -3.27
CA ALA A 16 1.31 -13.48 -1.84
C ALA A 16 0.99 -12.12 -1.20
N TYR A 17 1.41 -11.02 -1.82
CA TYR A 17 1.15 -9.67 -1.31
C TYR A 17 -0.31 -9.23 -1.48
N TYR A 18 -1.01 -9.69 -2.53
CA TYR A 18 -2.46 -9.50 -2.65
C TYR A 18 -3.22 -10.05 -1.44
N ARG A 19 -2.82 -11.24 -0.94
CA ARG A 19 -3.39 -11.86 0.27
C ARG A 19 -3.09 -11.06 1.53
N GLN A 20 -1.94 -10.38 1.59
CA GLN A 20 -1.57 -9.49 2.69
C GLN A 20 -2.26 -8.10 2.63
N GLY A 21 -3.10 -7.88 1.61
CA GLY A 21 -3.87 -6.64 1.43
C GLY A 21 -3.19 -5.55 0.61
N TYR A 22 -2.07 -5.83 -0.05
CA TYR A 22 -1.46 -4.91 -1.01
C TYR A 22 -2.24 -4.88 -2.32
N ARG A 23 -2.18 -3.75 -3.02
CA ARG A 23 -2.65 -3.57 -4.39
C ARG A 23 -1.53 -2.94 -5.21
N PHE A 24 -1.18 -3.55 -6.33
CA PHE A 24 -0.16 -3.05 -7.23
C PHE A 24 -0.75 -2.07 -8.25
N ALA A 25 0.05 -1.10 -8.68
CA ALA A 25 -0.33 -0.07 -9.63
C ALA A 25 0.74 0.12 -10.73
N GLY A 26 0.30 0.52 -11.92
CA GLY A 26 1.14 0.74 -13.10
C GLY A 26 1.31 -0.50 -13.98
N ARG A 27 1.68 -0.29 -15.25
CA ARG A 27 1.85 -1.37 -16.25
C ARG A 27 2.90 -2.41 -15.85
N HIS A 28 3.96 -1.96 -15.17
CA HIS A 28 5.05 -2.82 -14.70
C HIS A 28 4.88 -3.28 -13.23
N LEU A 29 3.74 -3.05 -12.58
CA LEU A 29 3.51 -3.40 -11.18
C LEU A 29 4.59 -2.90 -10.20
N HIS A 30 5.28 -1.80 -10.51
CA HIS A 30 6.41 -1.28 -9.72
C HIS A 30 5.94 -0.54 -8.45
N SER A 31 4.73 0.00 -8.46
CA SER A 31 4.14 0.70 -7.32
C SER A 31 3.15 -0.20 -6.57
N ALA A 32 3.04 -0.02 -5.25
CA ALA A 32 2.04 -0.71 -4.44
C ALA A 32 1.45 0.19 -3.35
N VAL A 33 0.19 -0.06 -3.02
CA VAL A 33 -0.54 0.58 -1.92
C VAL A 33 -1.06 -0.46 -0.95
N LYS A 34 -1.17 -0.11 0.33
CA LYS A 34 -1.83 -0.92 1.35
C LYS A 34 -2.54 0.01 2.33
N ILE A 35 -3.71 -0.40 2.83
CA ILE A 35 -4.36 0.34 3.92
C ILE A 35 -3.50 0.17 5.18
N CYS A 36 -2.99 1.29 5.69
CA CYS A 36 -2.29 1.31 6.96
C CYS A 36 -3.23 0.82 8.07
N GLN A 37 -2.69 0.02 9.00
CA GLN A 37 -3.45 -0.47 10.15
C GLN A 37 -4.15 0.69 10.88
N TRP A 38 -3.45 1.81 11.10
CA TRP A 38 -3.99 2.96 11.81
C TRP A 38 -5.02 3.76 11.02
N THR A 39 -4.95 3.75 9.69
CA THR A 39 -6.04 4.31 8.86
C THR A 39 -7.32 3.50 9.08
N LYS A 40 -7.21 2.16 9.09
CA LYS A 40 -8.35 1.27 9.36
C LYS A 40 -8.89 1.46 10.79
N GLU A 41 -8.03 1.57 11.79
CA GLU A 41 -8.42 1.81 13.18
C GLU A 41 -9.03 3.19 13.41
N SER A 42 -8.55 4.21 12.70
CA SER A 42 -9.10 5.57 12.77
C SER A 42 -10.52 5.61 12.21
N LEU A 43 -10.78 4.91 11.10
CA LEU A 43 -12.11 4.83 10.49
C LEU A 43 -13.11 3.95 11.26
N ARG A 44 -12.64 2.91 11.97
CA ARG A 44 -13.53 1.94 12.64
C ARG A 44 -13.71 2.18 14.13
N SER A 45 -12.68 2.66 14.79
CA SER A 45 -12.56 2.66 16.26
C SER A 45 -12.18 4.04 16.80
N ASN A 46 -12.10 5.07 15.96
CA ASN A 46 -11.61 6.42 16.32
C ASN A 46 -10.22 6.41 17.01
N ARG A 47 -9.37 5.41 16.71
CA ARG A 47 -7.99 5.33 17.22
C ARG A 47 -7.00 5.84 16.18
N VAL A 48 -6.02 6.62 16.62
CA VAL A 48 -5.06 7.29 15.73
C VAL A 48 -3.64 6.81 15.98
N CYS A 49 -2.76 6.92 14.97
CA CYS A 49 -1.35 6.61 15.16
C CYS A 49 -0.63 7.75 15.89
N TYR A 50 0.57 7.46 16.38
CA TYR A 50 1.44 8.45 17.02
C TYR A 50 1.71 9.67 16.13
N LYS A 51 1.66 9.53 14.79
CA LYS A 51 1.95 10.65 13.89
C LYS A 51 0.92 11.77 14.02
N GLU A 52 -0.34 11.42 14.19
CA GLU A 52 -1.41 12.41 14.42
C GLU A 52 -1.32 13.03 15.82
N LEU A 53 -0.89 12.27 16.82
CA LEU A 53 -0.74 12.76 18.19
C LEU A 53 0.44 13.73 18.34
N TRP A 54 1.55 13.48 17.67
CA TRP A 54 2.82 14.19 17.91
C TRP A 54 3.23 15.11 16.76
N TYR A 55 2.71 14.91 15.55
CA TYR A 55 3.12 15.65 14.35
C TYR A 55 1.92 16.21 13.56
N PRO A 56 1.25 17.26 14.07
CA PRO A 56 0.24 17.98 13.28
C PRO A 56 0.83 18.51 11.96
N PRO A 57 0.06 18.55 10.85
CA PRO A 57 -1.38 18.28 10.73
C PRO A 57 -1.70 16.85 10.27
N VAL A 58 -0.87 15.85 10.57
CA VAL A 58 -1.09 14.47 10.09
C VAL A 58 -2.42 13.92 10.61
N GLN A 59 -3.23 13.34 9.72
CA GLN A 59 -4.49 12.69 10.05
C GLN A 59 -4.46 11.23 9.58
N SER A 60 -4.61 10.28 10.50
CA SER A 60 -4.46 8.83 10.27
C SER A 60 -5.46 8.31 9.25
N HIS A 61 -6.71 8.78 9.31
CA HIS A 61 -7.77 8.43 8.35
C HIS A 61 -7.54 9.02 6.94
N ARG A 62 -6.62 9.97 6.77
CA ARG A 62 -6.26 10.59 5.47
C ARG A 62 -4.86 10.22 4.98
N CYS A 63 -4.15 9.40 5.75
CA CYS A 63 -2.82 8.94 5.39
C CYS A 63 -2.89 7.82 4.34
N MET A 64 -2.06 7.91 3.30
CA MET A 64 -1.90 6.87 2.28
C MET A 64 -0.55 6.19 2.43
N GLN A 65 -0.55 4.89 2.75
CA GLN A 65 0.66 4.06 2.75
C GLN A 65 0.88 3.47 1.35
N MET A 66 1.95 3.91 0.71
CA MET A 66 2.34 3.46 -0.62
C MET A 66 3.86 3.38 -0.77
N THR A 67 4.31 2.66 -1.79
CA THR A 67 5.69 2.71 -2.28
C THR A 67 5.67 2.82 -3.81
N PRO A 68 6.48 3.71 -4.40
CA PRO A 68 6.64 3.78 -5.85
C PRO A 68 7.55 2.67 -6.39
N TYR A 69 8.30 1.98 -5.52
CA TYR A 69 9.21 0.90 -5.91
C TYR A 69 9.05 -0.27 -4.95
N PHE A 70 8.56 -1.39 -5.46
CA PHE A 70 8.34 -2.61 -4.70
C PHE A 70 9.44 -3.65 -4.90
N GLY A 71 10.13 -3.59 -6.05
CA GLY A 71 11.16 -4.54 -6.49
C GLY A 71 11.41 -4.40 -7.98
#